data_AF-A0A351BWU8-F1
#
_entry.id   AF-A0A351BWU8-F1
#
_cell.length_a   1.000
_cell.length_b   1.000
_cell.length_c   1.000
_cell.angle_alpha   90.00
_cell.angle_beta   90.00
_cell.angle_gamma   90.00
#
_symmetry.space_group_name_H-M   'P 1'
#
loop_
_entity.id
_entity.type
_entity.pdbx_description
1 polymer ?
#
loop_
_entity_poly.entity_id
_entity_poly.type
_entity_poly.pdbx_seq_one_letter_code
_entity_poly.pdbx_strand_id
1 'polypeptide(L)'
;SHWNDKEEFADRIIQDLSDRINFNLKENLLVKKIMSPIEWELEYNLYKGSGLGLSHGMSQIGGFRPSNKDEEFSNLYYVGASTVPGTGLPMVLISSKLATERIIHEH
;
A
#
# COMPACT_ATOMS: atom_id res chain seq x y z
N SER A 1 5.17 -14.27 -10.03
CA SER A 1 3.92 -14.60 -10.73
C SER A 1 3.84 -13.74 -11.97
N HIS A 2 3.48 -14.30 -13.13
CA HIS A 2 3.36 -13.53 -14.37
C HIS A 2 2.00 -12.83 -14.54
N TRP A 3 1.03 -13.07 -13.62
CA TRP A 3 -0.30 -12.43 -13.61
C TRP A 3 -1.07 -12.51 -14.94
N ASN A 4 -0.71 -13.45 -15.82
CA ASN A 4 -1.33 -13.67 -17.13
C ASN A 4 -2.80 -14.13 -17.00
N ASP A 5 -3.19 -14.65 -15.83
CA ASP A 5 -4.50 -15.17 -15.47
C ASP A 5 -5.38 -14.16 -14.71
N LYS A 6 -4.96 -12.88 -14.61
CA LYS A 6 -5.68 -11.85 -13.84
C LYS A 6 -7.15 -11.67 -14.24
N GLU A 7 -7.48 -11.85 -15.52
CA GLU A 7 -8.85 -11.78 -16.04
C GLU A 7 -9.72 -12.93 -15.51
N GLU A 8 -9.20 -14.16 -15.59
CA GLU A 8 -9.88 -15.35 -15.08
C GLU A 8 -10.07 -15.26 -13.56
N PHE A 9 -9.05 -14.77 -12.84
CA PHE A 9 -9.13 -14.55 -11.40
C PHE A 9 -10.21 -13.52 -11.03
N ALA A 10 -10.26 -12.40 -11.74
CA ALA A 10 -11.29 -11.38 -11.54
C ALA A 10 -12.70 -11.91 -11.84
N ASP A 11 -12.87 -12.69 -12.91
CA ASP A 11 -14.16 -13.28 -13.27
C ASP A 11 -14.64 -14.28 -12.20
N ARG A 12 -13.73 -15.06 -11.59
CA ARG A 12 -14.06 -15.95 -10.45
C ARG A 12 -14.53 -15.16 -9.22
N ILE A 13 -13.89 -14.02 -8.91
CA ILE A 13 -14.33 -13.14 -7.81
C ILE A 13 -15.72 -12.56 -8.09
N ILE A 14 -15.96 -12.09 -9.32
CA ILE A 14 -17.26 -11.53 -9.72
C ILE A 14 -18.36 -12.59 -9.60
N GLN A 15 -18.08 -13.84 -10.00
CA GLN A 15 -19.02 -14.94 -9.87
C GLN A 15 -19.30 -15.26 -8.40
N ASP A 16 -18.28 -15.46 -7.56
CA ASP A 16 -18.44 -15.74 -6.13
C ASP A 16 -19.24 -14.63 -5.43
N LEU A 17 -18.96 -13.36 -5.74
CA LEU A 17 -19.72 -12.25 -5.19
C LEU A 17 -21.17 -12.27 -5.67
N SER A 18 -21.42 -12.54 -6.96
CA SER A 18 -22.77 -12.63 -7.53
C SER A 18 -23.62 -13.68 -6.81
N ASP A 19 -23.03 -14.84 -6.53
CA ASP A 19 -23.69 -15.96 -5.85
C ASP A 19 -24.02 -15.59 -4.39
N ARG A 20 -23.10 -14.92 -3.69
CA ARG A 20 -23.29 -14.49 -2.28
C ARG A 20 -24.41 -13.47 -2.11
N ILE A 21 -24.58 -12.58 -3.08
CA ILE A 21 -25.57 -11.49 -3.00
C ILE A 21 -26.85 -11.80 -3.76
N ASN A 22 -26.94 -12.96 -4.42
CA ASN A 22 -28.05 -13.35 -5.29
C ASN A 22 -28.39 -12.28 -6.36
N PHE A 23 -27.36 -11.74 -6.99
CA PHE A 23 -27.49 -10.74 -8.06
C PHE A 23 -26.40 -10.94 -9.10
N ASN A 24 -26.78 -11.00 -10.38
CA ASN A 24 -25.84 -11.23 -11.47
C ASN A 24 -25.01 -9.97 -11.76
N LEU A 25 -23.86 -9.83 -11.12
CA LEU A 25 -22.96 -8.70 -11.35
C LEU A 25 -22.36 -8.69 -12.75
N LYS A 26 -22.16 -9.87 -13.35
CA LYS A 26 -21.55 -10.01 -14.68
C LYS A 26 -22.42 -9.41 -15.78
N GLU A 27 -23.73 -9.64 -15.72
CA GLU A 27 -24.69 -9.05 -16.68
C GLU A 27 -24.90 -7.55 -16.47
N ASN A 28 -24.61 -7.04 -15.28
CA ASN A 28 -24.80 -5.63 -14.91
C ASN A 28 -23.47 -4.84 -14.86
N LEU A 29 -22.38 -5.43 -15.36
CA LEU A 29 -21.05 -4.83 -15.33
C LEU A 29 -20.88 -3.83 -16.47
N LEU A 30 -20.71 -2.54 -16.14
CA LEU A 30 -20.44 -1.50 -17.13
C LEU A 30 -18.94 -1.29 -17.37
N VAL A 31 -18.12 -1.36 -16.32
CA VAL A 31 -16.69 -1.08 -16.37
C VAL A 31 -15.95 -2.06 -15.44
N LYS A 32 -14.82 -2.59 -15.90
CA LYS A 32 -13.90 -3.44 -15.13
C LYS A 32 -12.47 -2.90 -15.29
N LYS A 33 -11.83 -2.47 -14.20
CA LYS A 33 -10.38 -2.20 -14.15
C LYS A 33 -9.72 -3.26 -13.28
N ILE A 34 -8.78 -4.01 -13.86
CA ILE A 34 -8.00 -5.01 -13.14
C ILE A 34 -6.59 -4.47 -12.98
N MET A 35 -6.07 -4.48 -11.76
CA MET A 35 -4.72 -4.05 -11.44
C MET A 35 -4.03 -5.15 -10.64
N SER A 36 -3.03 -5.79 -11.22
CA SER A 36 -2.14 -6.71 -10.53
C SER A 36 -1.04 -5.93 -9.78
N PRO A 37 -0.24 -6.59 -8.93
CA PRO A 37 0.93 -5.99 -8.32
C PRO A 37 1.91 -5.37 -9.33
N ILE A 38 1.98 -5.88 -10.56
CA ILE A 38 2.83 -5.28 -11.62
C ILE A 38 2.27 -3.91 -12.02
N GLU A 39 0.95 -3.79 -12.27
CA GLU A 39 0.35 -2.48 -12.55
C GLU A 39 0.43 -1.55 -11.34
N TRP A 40 0.31 -2.05 -10.10
CA TRP A 40 0.45 -1.23 -8.90
C TRP A 40 1.87 -0.69 -8.73
N GLU A 41 2.88 -1.51 -9.01
CA GLU A 41 4.28 -1.10 -8.97
C GLU A 41 4.56 0.00 -9.99
N LEU A 42 4.07 -0.16 -11.22
CA LEU A 42 4.26 0.80 -12.30
C LEU A 42 3.45 2.09 -12.13
N GLU A 43 2.18 2.00 -11.71
CA GLU A 43 1.26 3.15 -11.64
C GLU A 43 1.51 4.01 -10.38
N TYR A 44 1.92 3.39 -9.27
CA TYR A 44 2.04 4.07 -7.97
C TYR A 44 3.45 4.05 -7.37
N ASN A 45 4.45 3.56 -8.10
CA ASN A 45 5.81 3.39 -7.61
C ASN A 45 5.88 2.58 -6.29
N LEU A 46 5.00 1.58 -6.18
CA LEU A 46 4.94 0.71 -5.01
C LEU A 46 5.88 -0.47 -5.21
N TYR A 47 6.95 -0.54 -4.43
CA TYR A 47 7.89 -1.66 -4.50
C TYR A 47 7.16 -3.00 -4.37
N LYS A 48 7.32 -3.88 -5.37
CA LYS A 48 6.61 -5.17 -5.49
C LYS A 48 5.08 -5.08 -5.52
N GLY A 49 4.53 -3.91 -5.86
CA GLY A 49 3.09 -3.64 -5.85
C GLY A 49 2.45 -3.63 -4.46
N SER A 50 3.23 -3.45 -3.39
CA SER A 50 2.71 -3.51 -2.02
C SER A 50 1.84 -2.30 -1.67
N GLY A 51 0.54 -2.52 -1.49
CA GLY A 51 -0.40 -1.49 -1.02
C GLY A 51 -0.18 -1.04 0.43
N LEU A 52 0.64 -1.78 1.19
CA LEU A 52 0.85 -1.59 2.62
C LEU A 52 2.33 -1.39 2.97
N GLY A 53 3.17 -1.03 2.01
CA GLY A 53 4.60 -0.82 2.23
C GLY A 53 5.29 -2.07 2.80
N LEU A 54 6.13 -1.90 3.82
CA LEU A 54 6.76 -3.01 4.55
C LEU A 54 5.72 -3.91 5.23
N SER A 55 5.99 -5.22 5.26
CA SER A 55 5.09 -6.22 5.83
C SER A 55 4.93 -6.08 7.36
N HIS A 56 4.10 -6.92 7.97
CA HIS A 56 3.87 -6.97 9.42
C HIS A 56 4.66 -8.09 10.13
N GLY A 57 5.82 -8.48 9.58
CA GLY A 57 6.77 -9.31 10.32
C GLY A 57 7.20 -8.63 11.62
N MET A 58 7.61 -9.40 12.64
CA MET A 58 7.98 -8.85 13.95
C MET A 58 9.08 -7.78 13.88
N SER A 59 9.99 -7.88 12.93
CA SER A 59 11.05 -6.89 12.67
C SER A 59 10.62 -5.72 11.77
N GLN A 60 9.36 -5.64 11.35
CA GLN A 60 8.85 -4.64 10.39
C GLN A 60 7.62 -3.88 10.93
N ILE A 61 7.46 -3.84 12.25
CA ILE A 61 6.33 -3.17 12.93
C ILE A 61 6.81 -2.13 13.95
N GLY A 62 5.96 -1.14 14.20
CA GLY A 62 6.19 -0.13 15.24
C GLY A 62 7.56 0.55 15.12
N GLY A 63 8.30 0.58 16.23
CA GLY A 63 9.64 1.19 16.29
C GLY A 63 10.74 0.47 15.50
N PHE A 64 10.48 -0.73 14.97
CA PHE A 64 11.42 -1.43 14.09
C PHE A 64 11.29 -1.01 12.61
N ARG A 65 10.36 -0.10 12.30
CA ARG A 65 10.29 0.50 10.98
C ARG A 65 11.41 1.52 10.77
N PRO A 66 11.83 1.75 9.52
CA PRO A 66 12.72 2.85 9.18
C PRO A 66 12.27 4.18 9.79
N SER A 67 13.22 4.93 10.35
CA SER A 67 13.00 6.24 10.98
C SER A 67 12.48 7.26 9.96
N ASN A 68 11.81 8.31 10.46
CA ASN A 68 11.45 9.47 9.63
C ASN A 68 12.65 10.37 9.29
N LYS A 69 13.83 10.10 9.86
CA LYS A 69 15.08 10.81 9.57
C LYS A 69 16.12 9.82 9.07
N ASP A 70 16.85 10.24 8.05
CA ASP A 70 17.96 9.46 7.51
C ASP A 70 19.13 9.35 8.50
N GLU A 71 19.85 8.23 8.44
CA GLU A 71 20.96 7.92 9.34
C GLU A 71 22.28 8.58 8.94
N GLU A 72 22.44 8.96 7.67
CA GLU A 72 23.64 9.56 7.10
C GLU A 72 23.44 11.05 6.78
N PHE A 73 22.30 11.39 6.16
CA PHE A 73 22.01 12.73 5.67
C PHE A 73 21.16 13.53 6.67
N SER A 74 21.80 14.46 7.38
CA SER A 74 21.15 15.24 8.46
C SER A 74 19.91 16.04 8.05
N ASN A 75 19.75 16.38 6.77
CA ASN A 75 18.65 17.16 6.20
C ASN A 75 17.69 16.32 5.33
N LEU A 76 17.75 14.98 5.43
CA LEU A 76 16.88 14.07 4.71
C LEU A 76 15.88 13.39 5.66
N TYR A 77 14.60 13.44 5.26
CA TYR A 77 13.49 12.91 6.05
C TYR A 77 12.57 12.04 5.19
N TYR A 78 12.02 11.00 5.81
CA TYR A 78 11.13 10.04 5.18
C TYR A 78 9.73 10.10 5.77
N VAL A 79 8.73 10.04 4.91
CA VAL A 79 7.32 10.06 5.29
C VAL A 79 6.56 8.95 4.56
N GLY A 80 5.55 8.40 5.23
CA GLY A 80 4.58 7.50 4.63
C GLY A 80 4.63 6.08 5.20
N ALA A 81 3.96 5.18 4.48
CA ALA A 81 3.54 3.88 4.97
C ALA A 81 4.70 2.94 5.35
N SER A 82 5.89 3.13 4.79
CA SER A 82 7.07 2.30 5.03
C SER A 82 7.98 2.81 6.15
N THR A 83 7.64 3.92 6.79
CA THR A 83 8.41 4.52 7.90
C THR A 83 7.66 4.40 9.21
N VAL A 84 8.27 4.79 10.32
CA VAL A 84 7.57 4.95 11.59
C VAL A 84 6.37 5.90 11.41
N PRO A 85 5.17 5.56 11.92
CA PRO A 85 4.86 4.39 12.74
C PRO A 85 4.35 3.17 11.94
N GLY A 86 4.02 3.33 10.66
CA GLY A 86 3.68 2.22 9.76
C GLY A 86 2.60 2.53 8.74
N THR A 87 1.83 1.50 8.40
CA THR A 87 0.90 1.50 7.26
C THR A 87 -0.51 1.94 7.62
N GLY A 88 -1.23 2.49 6.63
CA GLY A 88 -2.62 2.93 6.74
C GLY A 88 -2.74 4.45 6.86
N LEU A 89 -3.88 5.00 6.42
CA LEU A 89 -4.08 6.46 6.34
C LEU A 89 -3.77 7.19 7.66
N PRO A 90 -4.25 6.74 8.84
CA PRO A 90 -3.89 7.40 10.10
C PRO A 90 -2.38 7.36 10.39
N MET A 91 -1.72 6.24 10.09
CA MET A 91 -0.29 6.06 10.35
C MET A 91 0.57 6.91 9.42
N VAL A 92 0.16 7.06 8.16
CA VAL A 92 0.80 7.97 7.19
C VAL A 92 0.69 9.42 7.68
N LEU A 93 -0.48 9.84 8.20
CA LEU A 93 -0.65 11.19 8.75
C LEU A 93 0.23 11.43 9.99
N ILE A 94 0.34 10.44 10.88
CA ILE A 94 1.24 10.51 12.03
C ILE A 94 2.71 10.57 11.57
N SER A 95 3.10 9.76 10.59
CA SER A 95 4.44 9.80 9.98
C SER A 95 4.76 11.21 9.46
N SER A 96 3.82 11.88 8.77
CA SER A 96 3.99 13.27 8.32
C SER A 96 4.18 14.24 9.47
N LYS A 97 3.40 14.08 10.55
CA LYS A 97 3.53 14.91 11.75
C LYS A 97 4.92 14.73 12.38
N LEU A 98 5.38 13.49 12.56
CA LEU A 98 6.69 13.19 13.15
C LEU A 98 7.84 13.75 12.31
N ALA A 99 7.79 13.58 10.99
CA ALA A 99 8.79 14.18 10.10
C ALA A 99 8.81 15.71 10.22
N THR A 100 7.64 16.35 10.26
CA THR A 100 7.50 17.80 10.40
C THR A 100 8.06 18.30 11.73
N GLU A 101 7.73 17.64 12.84
CA GLU A 101 8.27 17.99 14.17
C GLU A 101 9.80 17.90 14.19
N ARG A 102 10.38 16.85 13.59
CA ARG A 102 11.84 16.72 13.47
C ARG A 102 12.46 17.81 12.63
N ILE A 103 11.83 18.20 11.52
CA ILE A 103 12.29 19.32 10.69
C ILE A 103 12.26 20.63 11.49
N ILE A 104 11.26 20.87 12.33
CA ILE A 104 11.15 22.11 13.11
C ILE A 104 12.15 22.16 14.28
N HIS A 105 12.47 21.02 14.88
CA HIS A 105 13.25 20.94 16.12
C HIS A 105 14.71 20.53 15.96
N GLU A 106 15.08 19.87 14.86
CA GLU A 106 16.44 19.36 14.61
C GLU A 106 17.21 20.16 13.54
N HIS A 107 16.56 21.13 12.89
CA HIS A 107 17.17 22.17 12.07
C HIS A 107 17.26 23.49 12.85
#